data_AF-A0A2P5VJD0-F1
#
_entry.id   AF-A0A2P5VJD0-F1
#
_cell.length_a   1.000
_cell.length_b   1.000
_cell.length_c   1.000
_cell.angle_alpha   90.00
_cell.angle_beta   90.00
_cell.angle_gamma   90.00
#
_symmetry.space_group_name_H-M   'P 1'
#
loop_
_entity.id
_entity.type
_entity.pdbx_description
1 polymer ?
#
loop_
_entity_poly.entity_id
_entity_poly.type
_entity_poly.pdbx_seq_one_letter_code
_entity_poly.pdbx_strand_id
1 'polypeptide(L)'
;DLAAGAITMADVCHTEGIVLALDKMVNYAHWITPRIVPKVYDTQFFIAQAPVGHMALHDGSETTDSEWLRPETAIADAASGKRTLVFPTRMNLLKLSQFKNVDEALTTSRATVVVTVQPEPEKHPKGRTLRIPVEAGYPGSHFLVEDEGHKVTVLD
;
A
#
# COMPACT_ATOMS: atom_id res chain seq x y z
N ASP A 1 -10.41 6.97 -25.26
CA ASP A 1 -11.48 5.97 -25.13
C ASP A 1 -11.48 5.26 -23.78
N LEU A 2 -10.38 4.62 -23.35
CA LEU A 2 -10.32 3.92 -22.06
C LEU A 2 -10.61 4.86 -20.86
N ALA A 3 -9.90 6.00 -20.76
CA ALA A 3 -10.13 6.98 -19.68
C ALA A 3 -11.54 7.61 -19.69
N ALA A 4 -12.18 7.63 -20.86
CA ALA A 4 -13.56 8.12 -21.02
C ALA A 4 -14.61 7.03 -20.73
N GLY A 5 -14.19 5.81 -20.41
CA GLY A 5 -15.08 4.66 -20.19
C GLY A 5 -15.75 4.12 -21.46
N ALA A 6 -15.29 4.53 -22.65
CA ALA A 6 -15.89 4.11 -23.92
C ALA A 6 -15.47 2.70 -24.36
N ILE A 7 -14.32 2.23 -23.87
CA ILE A 7 -13.81 0.86 -24.05
C ILE A 7 -13.32 0.33 -22.70
N THR A 8 -13.25 -0.99 -22.58
CA THR A 8 -12.71 -1.66 -21.39
C THR A 8 -11.22 -1.93 -21.54
N MET A 9 -10.56 -2.26 -20.43
CA MET A 9 -9.18 -2.78 -20.47
C MET A 9 -9.08 -4.08 -21.30
N ALA A 10 -10.13 -4.90 -21.31
CA ALA A 10 -10.16 -6.12 -22.12
C ALA A 10 -10.20 -5.82 -23.62
N ASP A 11 -10.93 -4.78 -24.04
CA ASP A 11 -10.97 -4.32 -25.43
C ASP A 11 -9.60 -3.81 -25.88
N VAL A 12 -8.90 -3.06 -25.01
CA VAL A 12 -7.51 -2.64 -25.25
C VAL A 12 -6.61 -3.86 -25.43
N CYS A 13 -6.70 -4.85 -24.54
CA CYS A 13 -5.89 -6.06 -24.65
C CYS A 13 -6.13 -6.81 -25.97
N HIS A 14 -7.39 -6.94 -26.36
CA HIS A 14 -7.77 -7.60 -27.61
C HIS A 14 -7.26 -6.84 -28.85
N THR A 15 -7.47 -5.53 -28.88
CA THR A 15 -7.11 -4.66 -30.02
C THR A 15 -5.60 -4.61 -30.22
N GLU A 16 -4.84 -4.48 -29.13
CA GLU A 16 -3.38 -4.38 -29.17
C GLU A 16 -2.67 -5.76 -29.20
N GLY A 17 -3.42 -6.86 -29.11
CA GLY A 17 -2.85 -8.22 -29.09
C GLY A 17 -1.98 -8.50 -27.85
N ILE A 18 -2.27 -7.86 -26.72
CA ILE A 18 -1.51 -7.97 -25.47
C ILE A 18 -2.26 -8.78 -24.42
N VAL A 19 -1.51 -9.33 -23.46
CA VAL A 19 -2.05 -10.05 -22.30
C VAL A 19 -1.59 -9.39 -21.01
N LEU A 20 -2.46 -9.37 -20.00
CA LEU A 20 -2.12 -8.86 -18.68
C LEU A 20 -1.15 -9.81 -17.98
N ALA A 21 -0.02 -9.27 -17.50
CA ALA A 21 1.03 -10.03 -16.79
C ALA A 21 0.65 -10.32 -15.32
N LEU A 22 -0.53 -10.89 -15.10
CA LEU A 22 -1.08 -11.16 -13.76
C LEU A 22 -0.24 -12.20 -12.98
N ASP A 23 0.50 -13.05 -13.69
CA ASP A 23 1.46 -14.01 -13.11
C ASP A 23 2.67 -13.34 -12.42
N LYS A 24 2.95 -12.08 -12.80
CA LYS A 24 4.02 -11.27 -12.21
C LYS A 24 3.60 -10.55 -10.94
N MET A 25 2.30 -10.50 -10.64
CA MET A 25 1.78 -9.89 -9.42
C MET A 25 1.80 -10.90 -8.27
N VAL A 26 2.10 -10.41 -7.07
CA VAL A 26 2.08 -11.20 -5.83
C VAL A 26 1.09 -10.55 -4.87
N ASN A 27 0.14 -11.34 -4.35
CA ASN A 27 -0.74 -10.87 -3.28
C ASN A 27 0.10 -10.57 -2.03
N TYR A 28 -0.05 -9.37 -1.49
CA TYR A 28 0.87 -8.82 -0.50
C TYR A 28 0.19 -8.50 0.83
N ALA A 29 -1.02 -7.95 0.78
CA ALA A 29 -1.79 -7.60 1.97
C ALA A 29 -3.27 -7.43 1.64
N HIS A 30 -4.13 -7.61 2.64
CA HIS A 30 -5.56 -7.40 2.53
C HIS A 30 -6.04 -6.52 3.68
N TRP A 31 -6.64 -5.38 3.36
CA TRP A 31 -7.12 -4.42 4.34
C TRP A 31 -8.61 -4.16 4.18
N ILE A 32 -9.34 -4.17 5.30
CA ILE A 32 -10.73 -3.75 5.35
C ILE A 32 -10.81 -2.51 6.25
N THR A 33 -11.41 -1.45 5.72
CA THR A 33 -11.66 -0.24 6.49
C THR A 33 -12.65 -0.56 7.62
N PRO A 34 -12.40 -0.15 8.87
CA PRO A 34 -13.30 -0.45 9.97
C PRO A 34 -14.70 0.15 9.71
N ARG A 35 -15.76 -0.60 10.04
CA ARG A 35 -17.17 -0.21 9.79
C ARG A 35 -17.70 0.92 10.68
N ILE A 36 -16.81 1.72 11.24
CA ILE A 36 -17.12 2.89 12.07
C ILE A 36 -17.02 4.21 11.31
N VAL A 37 -16.64 4.16 10.03
CA VAL A 37 -16.59 5.32 9.12
C VAL A 37 -17.57 5.15 7.96
N PRO A 38 -18.07 6.24 7.35
CA PRO A 38 -19.09 6.17 6.30
C PRO A 38 -18.64 5.44 5.02
N LYS A 39 -17.35 5.51 4.70
CA LYS A 39 -16.79 4.90 3.50
C LYS A 39 -15.91 3.72 3.88
N VAL A 40 -16.36 2.52 3.51
CA VAL A 40 -15.65 1.27 3.78
C VAL A 40 -15.07 0.74 2.47
N TYR A 41 -13.77 0.42 2.50
CA TYR A 41 -13.08 -0.24 1.40
C TYR A 41 -12.59 -1.62 1.84
N ASP A 42 -12.73 -2.59 0.94
CA ASP A 42 -12.07 -3.90 0.98
C ASP A 42 -10.96 -3.85 -0.08
N THR A 43 -9.71 -3.77 0.36
CA THR A 43 -8.57 -3.43 -0.50
C THR A 43 -7.53 -4.55 -0.47
N GLN A 44 -7.31 -5.16 -1.64
CA GLN A 44 -6.20 -6.08 -1.89
C GLN A 44 -4.99 -5.29 -2.39
N PHE A 45 -3.83 -5.55 -1.80
CA PHE A 45 -2.55 -4.97 -2.21
C PHE A 45 -1.73 -6.03 -2.92
N PHE A 46 -1.05 -5.60 -3.99
CA PHE A 46 -0.15 -6.43 -4.76
C PHE A 46 1.20 -5.75 -4.90
N ILE A 47 2.25 -6.55 -5.02
CA ILE A 47 3.59 -6.09 -5.41
C ILE A 47 4.03 -6.78 -6.70
N ALA A 48 4.83 -6.07 -7.49
CA ALA A 48 5.45 -6.58 -8.72
C ALA A 48 6.78 -5.86 -8.95
N GLN A 49 7.71 -6.53 -9.64
CA GLN A 49 8.93 -5.86 -10.11
C GLN A 49 8.59 -4.95 -11.29
N ALA A 50 8.97 -3.68 -11.19
CA ALA A 50 8.88 -2.76 -12.30
C ALA A 50 9.88 -3.16 -13.41
N PRO A 51 9.49 -3.10 -14.70
CA PRO A 51 10.42 -3.29 -15.79
C PRO A 51 11.61 -2.32 -15.71
N VAL A 52 12.78 -2.77 -16.14
CA VAL A 52 13.97 -1.91 -16.19
C VAL A 52 13.70 -0.72 -17.10
N GLY A 53 14.01 0.49 -16.61
CA GLY A 53 13.81 1.73 -17.36
C GLY A 53 12.36 2.22 -17.43
N HIS A 54 11.45 1.65 -16.63
CA HIS A 54 10.07 2.12 -16.58
C HIS A 54 9.99 3.58 -16.12
N MET A 55 9.49 4.45 -16.98
CA MET A 55 9.23 5.85 -16.66
C MET A 55 7.84 5.97 -16.03
N ALA A 56 7.78 6.52 -14.83
CA ALA A 56 6.50 6.82 -14.19
C ALA A 56 5.84 8.01 -14.91
N LEU A 57 4.64 7.78 -15.42
CA LEU A 57 3.79 8.81 -16.04
C LEU A 57 2.43 8.78 -15.32
N HIS A 58 1.88 9.97 -15.09
CA HIS A 58 0.56 10.16 -14.51
C HIS A 58 -0.41 10.73 -15.56
N ASP A 59 -1.70 10.63 -15.29
CA ASP A 59 -2.77 11.05 -16.20
C ASP A 59 -2.86 12.59 -16.34
N GLY A 60 -2.28 13.34 -15.40
CA GLY A 60 -2.30 14.80 -15.38
C GLY A 60 -3.59 15.39 -14.80
N SER A 61 -4.51 14.54 -14.33
CA SER A 61 -5.78 14.96 -13.72
C SER A 61 -5.91 14.47 -12.29
N GLU A 62 -6.08 13.17 -12.07
CA GLU A 62 -6.22 12.60 -10.72
C GLU A 62 -4.86 12.49 -10.04
N THR A 63 -3.83 12.11 -10.79
CA THR A 63 -2.45 12.04 -10.32
C THR A 63 -1.64 13.13 -11.01
N THR A 64 -0.96 13.94 -10.22
CA THR A 64 -0.20 15.12 -10.71
C THR A 64 1.31 15.01 -10.52
N ASP A 65 1.78 13.99 -9.79
CA ASP A 65 3.21 13.74 -9.58
C ASP A 65 3.46 12.24 -9.39
N SER A 66 4.66 11.79 -9.75
CA SER A 66 5.08 10.39 -9.61
C SER A 66 6.60 10.30 -9.49
N GLU A 67 7.05 9.59 -8.47
CA GLU A 67 8.47 9.42 -8.18
C GLU A 67 8.80 7.98 -7.78
N TRP A 68 10.03 7.56 -8.10
CA TRP A 68 10.59 6.30 -7.61
C TRP A 68 11.36 6.56 -6.31
N LEU A 69 10.91 5.94 -5.22
CA LEU A 69 11.49 6.11 -3.89
C LEU A 69 11.85 4.77 -3.26
N ARG A 70 12.83 4.84 -2.36
CA ARG A 70 13.01 3.79 -1.34
C ARG A 70 11.87 3.88 -0.32
N PRO A 71 11.33 2.74 0.18
CA PRO A 71 10.26 2.77 1.18
C PRO A 71 10.62 3.58 2.42
N GLU A 72 11.87 3.49 2.88
CA GLU A 72 12.38 4.20 4.06
C GLU A 72 12.37 5.72 3.84
N THR A 73 12.69 6.18 2.62
CA THR A 73 12.63 7.60 2.27
C THR A 73 11.21 8.13 2.32
N ALA A 74 10.23 7.38 1.78
CA ALA A 74 8.83 7.78 1.86
C ALA A 74 8.33 7.83 3.32
N ILE A 75 8.73 6.87 4.16
CA ILE A 75 8.37 6.85 5.59
C ILE A 75 8.98 8.05 6.34
N ALA A 76 10.25 8.36 6.08
CA ALA A 76 10.96 9.48 6.71
C ALA A 76 10.37 10.83 6.29
N ASP A 77 10.09 11.02 4.99
CA ASP A 77 9.43 12.21 4.47
C ASP A 77 8.03 12.38 5.09
N ALA A 78 7.34 11.29 5.39
CA ALA A 78 6.03 11.37 6.04
C ALA A 78 6.14 11.79 7.50
N ALA A 79 7.17 11.32 8.20
CA ALA A 79 7.46 11.70 9.59
C ALA A 79 7.91 13.17 9.73
N SER A 80 8.52 13.74 8.69
CA SER A 80 8.91 15.16 8.65
C SER A 80 7.80 16.09 8.14
N GLY A 81 6.63 15.55 7.78
CA GLY A 81 5.51 16.31 7.21
C GLY A 81 5.69 16.71 5.74
N LYS A 82 6.77 16.27 5.08
CA LYS A 82 7.00 16.53 3.65
C LYS A 82 6.01 15.77 2.75
N ARG A 83 5.49 14.62 3.20
CA ARG A 83 4.42 13.89 2.50
C ARG A 83 3.36 13.34 3.45
N THR A 84 2.19 13.07 2.90
CA THR A 84 1.12 12.39 3.64
C THR A 84 1.07 10.92 3.24
N LEU A 85 1.06 10.02 4.23
CA LEU A 85 0.84 8.60 4.03
C LEU A 85 -0.36 8.16 4.85
N VAL A 86 -1.38 7.63 4.18
CA VAL A 86 -2.46 6.93 4.88
C VAL A 86 -1.92 5.67 5.57
N PHE A 87 -2.55 5.28 6.67
CA PHE A 87 -2.03 4.24 7.55
C PHE A 87 -1.73 2.90 6.84
N PRO A 88 -2.62 2.33 6.00
CA PRO A 88 -2.30 1.11 5.25
C PRO A 88 -1.09 1.24 4.33
N THR A 89 -0.94 2.38 3.63
CA THR A 89 0.22 2.65 2.79
C THR A 89 1.50 2.69 3.60
N ARG A 90 1.51 3.38 4.75
CA ARG A 90 2.66 3.40 5.66
C ARG A 90 3.02 2.00 6.13
N MET A 91 2.05 1.20 6.56
CA MET A 91 2.28 -0.17 7.04
C MET A 91 2.86 -1.06 5.93
N ASN A 92 2.33 -0.95 4.71
CA ASN A 92 2.84 -1.72 3.57
C ASN A 92 4.27 -1.29 3.17
N LEU A 93 4.61 0.00 3.27
CA LEU A 93 5.98 0.49 3.08
C LEU A 93 6.92 -0.02 4.18
N LEU A 94 6.49 -0.01 5.45
CA LEU A 94 7.25 -0.53 6.58
C LEU A 94 7.49 -2.04 6.47
N LYS A 95 6.50 -2.80 5.96
CA LYS A 95 6.66 -4.21 5.64
C LYS A 95 7.64 -4.41 4.49
N LEU A 96 7.58 -3.56 3.46
CA LEU A 96 8.44 -3.65 2.29
C LEU A 96 9.91 -3.32 2.63
N SER A 97 10.14 -2.37 3.55
CA SER A 97 11.49 -2.01 4.04
C SER A 97 12.20 -3.10 4.84
N GLN A 98 11.51 -4.20 5.18
CA GLN A 98 12.15 -5.34 5.84
C GLN A 98 12.99 -6.18 4.86
N PHE A 99 12.75 -6.05 3.54
CA PHE A 99 13.44 -6.82 2.50
C PHE A 99 14.63 -6.05 1.94
N LYS A 100 15.73 -6.74 1.64
CA LYS A 100 16.95 -6.10 1.13
C LYS A 100 16.86 -5.77 -0.35
N ASN A 101 16.06 -6.52 -1.09
CA ASN A 101 15.92 -6.38 -2.54
C ASN A 101 14.57 -6.93 -3.03
N VAL A 102 14.31 -6.74 -4.32
CA VAL A 102 13.04 -7.11 -4.96
C VAL A 102 12.82 -8.62 -4.95
N ASP A 103 13.85 -9.44 -5.20
CA ASP A 103 13.72 -10.90 -5.27
C ASP A 103 13.32 -11.48 -3.91
N GLU A 104 13.92 -10.99 -2.83
CA GLU A 104 13.58 -11.36 -1.46
C GLU A 104 12.13 -10.98 -1.12
N ALA A 105 11.70 -9.76 -1.48
CA ALA A 105 10.34 -9.29 -1.26
C ALA A 105 9.31 -10.15 -2.00
N LEU A 106 9.56 -10.44 -3.28
CA LEU A 106 8.64 -11.25 -4.10
C LEU A 106 8.59 -12.70 -3.64
N THR A 107 9.73 -13.32 -3.39
CA THR A 107 9.81 -14.74 -2.97
C THR A 107 9.13 -14.93 -1.62
N THR A 108 9.43 -14.07 -0.64
CA THR A 108 8.84 -14.15 0.69
C THR A 108 7.34 -13.90 0.65
N SER A 109 6.89 -12.90 -0.12
CA SER A 109 5.46 -12.59 -0.23
C SER A 109 4.67 -13.72 -0.90
N ARG A 110 5.23 -14.43 -1.90
CA ARG A 110 4.57 -15.60 -2.51
C ARG A 110 4.38 -16.76 -1.53
N ALA A 111 5.30 -16.93 -0.58
CA ALA A 111 5.24 -17.98 0.43
C ALA A 111 4.40 -17.60 1.67
N THR A 112 4.03 -16.32 1.80
CA THR A 112 3.33 -15.80 2.98
C THR A 112 1.82 -15.89 2.77
N VAL A 113 1.11 -16.44 3.77
CA VAL A 113 -0.36 -16.39 3.79
C VAL A 113 -0.81 -14.98 4.15
N VAL A 114 -1.60 -14.36 3.27
CA VAL A 114 -2.19 -13.04 3.54
C VAL A 114 -3.38 -13.19 4.47
N VAL A 115 -3.31 -12.51 5.62
CA VAL A 115 -4.44 -12.36 6.55
C VAL A 115 -5.13 -11.02 6.34
N THR A 116 -6.44 -10.99 6.58
CA THR A 116 -7.23 -9.76 6.52
C THR A 116 -6.93 -8.86 7.70
N VAL A 117 -6.58 -7.61 7.43
CA VAL A 117 -6.34 -6.58 8.43
C VAL A 117 -7.55 -5.67 8.51
N GLN A 118 -8.25 -5.70 9.64
CA GLN A 118 -9.26 -4.70 9.98
C GLN A 118 -8.81 -3.97 11.25
N PRO A 119 -8.30 -2.73 11.14
CA PRO A 119 -7.78 -2.01 12.29
C PRO A 119 -8.84 -1.79 13.39
N GLU A 120 -8.45 -1.96 14.64
CA GLU A 120 -9.30 -1.67 15.80
C GLU A 120 -8.86 -0.34 16.42
N PRO A 121 -9.61 0.76 16.20
CA PRO A 121 -9.24 2.07 16.72
C PRO A 121 -9.72 2.28 18.16
N GLU A 122 -8.86 2.89 18.97
CA GLU A 122 -9.17 3.33 20.33
C GLU A 122 -8.71 4.78 20.54
N LYS A 123 -9.42 5.52 21.40
CA LYS A 123 -9.09 6.93 21.71
C LYS A 123 -7.80 7.00 22.54
N HIS A 124 -6.94 7.96 22.22
CA HIS A 124 -5.73 8.21 22.99
C HIS A 124 -5.53 9.72 23.21
N PRO A 125 -4.99 10.20 24.35
CA PRO A 125 -4.84 11.63 24.62
C PRO A 125 -4.07 12.43 23.56
N LYS A 126 -3.18 11.77 22.82
CA LYS A 126 -2.36 12.37 21.75
C LYS A 126 -2.86 12.08 20.32
N GLY A 127 -3.98 11.38 20.16
CA GLY A 127 -4.47 10.94 18.86
C GLY A 127 -5.37 9.72 18.96
N ARG A 128 -4.99 8.64 18.26
CA ARG A 128 -5.68 7.34 18.36
C ARG A 128 -4.68 6.21 18.36
N THR A 129 -5.03 5.10 19.00
CA THR A 129 -4.31 3.84 18.81
C THR A 129 -5.01 3.00 17.74
N LEU A 130 -4.24 2.15 17.06
CA LEU A 130 -4.74 1.15 16.13
C LEU A 130 -4.12 -0.20 16.51
N ARG A 131 -4.96 -1.22 16.69
CA ARG A 131 -4.52 -2.62 16.78
C ARG A 131 -4.74 -3.33 15.46
N ILE A 132 -3.78 -4.15 15.07
CA ILE A 132 -3.83 -5.01 13.87
C ILE A 132 -3.30 -6.41 14.20
N PRO A 133 -3.68 -7.46 13.43
CA PRO A 133 -3.20 -8.82 13.67
C PRO A 133 -1.66 -8.93 13.58
N VAL A 134 -1.03 -9.60 14.54
CA VAL A 134 0.43 -9.85 14.54
C VAL A 134 0.83 -10.68 13.31
N GLU A 135 -0.04 -11.62 12.92
CA GLU A 135 0.13 -12.54 11.81
C GLU A 135 0.23 -11.82 10.46
N ALA A 136 -0.16 -10.54 10.39
CA ALA A 136 -0.06 -9.73 9.17
C ALA A 136 1.40 -9.35 8.83
N GLY A 137 2.35 -9.57 9.74
CA GLY A 137 3.78 -9.44 9.50
C GLY A 137 4.26 -7.98 9.39
N TYR A 138 3.58 -7.05 10.05
CA TYR A 138 4.02 -5.67 10.19
C TYR A 138 4.99 -5.53 11.38
N PRO A 139 5.78 -4.45 11.48
CA PRO A 139 6.78 -4.26 12.54
C PRO A 139 6.24 -4.13 13.98
N GLY A 140 4.94 -4.31 14.18
CA GLY A 140 4.24 -4.22 15.46
C GLY A 140 2.76 -4.56 15.28
N SER A 141 2.03 -4.62 16.38
CA SER A 141 0.58 -4.90 16.39
C SER A 141 -0.24 -3.81 17.05
N HIS A 142 0.40 -2.90 17.78
CA HIS A 142 -0.27 -1.79 18.46
C HIS A 142 0.44 -0.48 18.17
N PHE A 143 -0.26 0.46 17.53
CA PHE A 143 0.34 1.69 17.03
C PHE A 143 -0.36 2.91 17.58
N LEU A 144 0.40 3.91 18.03
CA LEU A 144 -0.09 5.26 18.27
C LEU A 144 0.02 6.08 16.97
N VAL A 145 -1.09 6.63 16.53
CA VAL A 145 -1.19 7.53 15.38
C VAL A 145 -1.47 8.95 15.88
N GLU A 146 -0.52 9.85 15.67
CA GLU A 146 -0.55 11.26 16.05
C GLU A 146 -0.51 12.14 14.79
N ASP A 147 -0.71 13.45 14.97
CA ASP A 147 -0.50 14.47 13.93
C ASP A 147 -1.20 14.14 12.61
N GLU A 148 -2.50 13.86 12.66
CA GLU A 148 -3.32 13.47 11.49
C GLU A 148 -2.82 12.25 10.69
N GLY A 149 -1.87 11.47 11.23
CA GLY A 149 -1.25 10.32 10.57
C GLY A 149 0.22 10.52 10.16
N HIS A 150 0.77 11.72 10.35
CA HIS A 150 2.18 12.00 10.05
C HIS A 150 3.14 11.26 10.97
N LYS A 151 2.74 11.02 12.22
CA LYS A 151 3.56 10.31 13.18
C LYS A 151 2.88 9.02 13.64
N VAL A 152 3.60 7.91 13.47
CA VAL A 152 3.16 6.58 13.87
C VAL A 152 4.24 5.94 14.71
N THR A 153 3.90 5.55 15.94
CA THR A 153 4.82 4.95 16.92
C THR A 153 4.32 3.57 17.29
N VAL A 154 5.22 2.58 17.33
CA VAL A 154 4.93 1.24 17.84
C VAL A 154 4.86 1.30 19.37
N LEU A 155 3.82 0.72 19.96
CA LEU A 155 3.58 0.74 21.41
C LEU A 155 3.93 -0.57 22.11
N ASP A 156 4.07 -1.66 21.36
CA ASP A 156 4.50 -2.98 21.82
C ASP A 156 6.00 -3.22 21.68
#